data_AF-A0A1S3QXN2-F1
#
_entry.id   AF-A0A1S3QXN2-F1
#
_cell.length_a   1.000
_cell.length_b   1.000
_cell.length_c   1.000
_cell.angle_alpha   90.00
_cell.angle_beta   90.00
_cell.angle_gamma   90.00
#
_symmetry.space_group_name_H-M   'P 1'
#
loop_
_entity.id
_entity.type
_entity.pdbx_description
1 polymer ?
#
loop_
_entity_poly.entity_id
_entity_poly.type
_entity_poly.pdbx_seq_one_letter_code
_entity_poly.pdbx_strand_id
1 'polypeptide(L)'
;HLCRPCHNREKARGLGKYICQKCHAIIEDSPLIFKNDPYHPDHFNCNNCGKELTADARELKGELYCLPCHDKMGVPICGACRRPIEGRVVNAMGKQWHVEHFVCNVCERSFQGHPYYECKGYAYCEWHFNMHFVCAKCEKPFLGHRHYERKGLAYCETHYNQVIKL
;
A
#
# COMPACT_ATOMS: atom_id res chain seq x y z
N HIS A 1 6.55 6.09 -58.54
CA HIS A 1 6.53 4.98 -57.57
C HIS A 1 6.76 5.53 -56.17
N LEU A 2 5.96 5.13 -55.18
CA LEU A 2 6.14 5.57 -53.79
C LEU A 2 7.24 4.75 -53.10
N CYS A 3 7.95 5.36 -52.15
CA CYS A 3 8.91 4.66 -51.30
C CYS A 3 8.21 3.56 -50.46
N ARG A 4 8.89 2.48 -50.06
CA ARG A 4 8.28 1.42 -49.21
C ARG A 4 7.57 1.98 -47.95
N PRO A 5 8.17 2.90 -47.17
CA PRO A 5 7.48 3.56 -46.05
C PRO A 5 6.24 4.37 -46.48
N CYS A 6 6.34 5.09 -47.61
CA CYS A 6 5.28 5.91 -48.16
C CYS A 6 4.09 5.06 -48.61
N HIS A 7 4.38 3.93 -49.27
CA HIS A 7 3.38 2.95 -49.70
C HIS A 7 2.68 2.29 -48.50
N ASN A 8 3.43 1.91 -47.46
CA ASN A 8 2.87 1.37 -46.23
C ASN A 8 1.95 2.39 -45.54
N ARG A 9 2.29 3.69 -45.56
CA ARG A 9 1.49 4.76 -44.96
C ARG A 9 0.16 4.99 -45.66
N GLU A 10 0.16 4.99 -46.98
CA GLU A 10 -1.08 5.06 -47.77
C GLU A 10 -1.96 3.82 -47.53
N LYS A 11 -1.34 2.62 -47.49
CA LYS A 11 -2.06 1.36 -47.25
C LYS A 11 -2.64 1.27 -45.83
N ALA A 12 -1.90 1.69 -44.80
CA ALA A 12 -2.35 1.67 -43.41
C ALA A 12 -3.52 2.63 -43.19
N ARG A 13 -3.48 3.84 -43.80
CA ARG A 13 -4.60 4.81 -43.78
C ARG A 13 -5.88 4.23 -44.40
N GLY A 14 -5.77 3.53 -45.52
CA GLY A 14 -6.93 2.89 -46.18
C GLY A 14 -7.55 1.73 -45.39
N LEU A 15 -6.78 1.07 -44.53
CA LEU A 15 -7.21 -0.09 -43.74
C LEU A 15 -7.51 0.24 -42.27
N GLY A 16 -7.31 1.48 -41.83
CA GLY A 16 -7.41 1.87 -40.41
C GLY A 16 -6.37 1.17 -39.52
N LYS A 17 -5.21 0.82 -40.07
CA LYS A 17 -4.12 0.11 -39.36
C LYS A 17 -3.02 1.09 -38.94
N TYR A 18 -2.18 0.67 -38.01
CA TYR A 18 -1.06 1.46 -37.49
C TYR A 18 0.26 1.10 -38.17
N ILE A 19 1.21 2.04 -38.18
CA ILE A 19 2.59 1.79 -38.60
C ILE A 19 3.47 1.83 -37.37
N CYS A 20 4.27 0.79 -37.17
CA CYS A 20 5.22 0.75 -36.08
C CYS A 20 6.32 1.79 -36.27
N GLN A 21 6.54 2.62 -35.25
CA GLN A 21 7.53 3.69 -35.28
C GLN A 21 8.98 3.17 -35.25
N LYS A 22 9.21 1.92 -34.81
CA LYS A 22 10.55 1.30 -34.76
C LYS A 22 10.94 0.65 -36.09
N CYS A 23 10.06 -0.15 -36.68
CA CYS A 23 10.37 -0.94 -37.88
C CYS A 23 9.73 -0.43 -39.17
N HIS A 24 8.81 0.54 -39.08
CA HIS A 24 8.05 1.13 -40.21
C HIS A 24 7.19 0.13 -41.00
N ALA A 25 6.94 -1.05 -40.42
CA ALA A 25 6.00 -2.04 -40.94
C ALA A 25 4.58 -1.79 -40.40
N ILE A 26 3.59 -2.33 -41.12
CA ILE A 26 2.19 -2.27 -40.70
C ILE A 26 2.01 -3.19 -39.48
N ILE A 27 1.27 -2.72 -38.49
CA ILE A 27 0.86 -3.52 -37.34
C ILE A 27 -0.47 -4.18 -37.70
N GLU A 28 -0.48 -5.51 -37.78
CA GLU A 28 -1.67 -6.29 -38.13
C GLU A 28 -2.64 -6.40 -36.94
N ASP A 29 -2.08 -6.60 -35.74
CA ASP A 29 -2.82 -6.70 -34.48
C ASP A 29 -2.95 -5.35 -33.75
N SER A 30 -3.45 -5.40 -32.52
CA SER A 30 -3.50 -4.22 -31.64
C SER A 30 -2.11 -3.66 -31.37
N PRO A 31 -1.87 -2.36 -31.60
CA PRO A 31 -0.57 -1.75 -31.32
C PRO A 31 -0.32 -1.62 -29.82
N LEU A 32 0.93 -1.74 -29.43
CA LEU A 32 1.40 -1.19 -28.16
C LEU A 32 1.57 0.33 -28.34
N ILE A 33 0.97 1.14 -27.46
CA ILE A 33 1.20 2.58 -27.43
C ILE A 33 2.25 2.90 -26.37
N PHE A 34 3.35 3.53 -26.78
CA PHE A 34 4.42 3.96 -25.88
C PHE A 34 4.82 5.40 -26.22
N LYS A 35 4.81 6.31 -25.24
CA LYS A 35 5.07 7.74 -25.48
C LYS A 35 4.21 8.35 -26.60
N ASN A 36 2.95 7.90 -26.70
CA ASN A 36 1.96 8.26 -27.72
C ASN A 36 2.22 7.74 -29.15
N ASP A 37 3.26 6.95 -29.37
CA ASP A 37 3.54 6.35 -30.67
C ASP A 37 3.16 4.85 -30.71
N PRO A 38 2.68 4.35 -31.86
CA PRO A 38 2.35 2.94 -32.03
C PRO A 38 3.58 2.08 -32.36
N TYR A 39 3.65 0.91 -31.73
CA TYR A 39 4.70 -0.08 -31.96
C TYR A 39 4.15 -1.50 -31.96
N HIS A 40 4.92 -2.42 -32.55
CA HIS A 40 4.71 -3.85 -32.31
C HIS A 40 5.04 -4.20 -30.85
N PRO A 41 4.18 -4.98 -30.16
CA PRO A 41 4.43 -5.39 -28.78
C PRO A 41 5.73 -6.20 -28.58
N ASP A 42 6.09 -7.05 -29.55
CA ASP A 42 7.28 -7.93 -29.51
C ASP A 42 8.62 -7.16 -29.47
N HIS A 43 8.61 -5.88 -29.82
CA HIS A 43 9.79 -5.03 -29.78
C HIS A 43 10.22 -4.65 -28.35
N PHE A 44 9.42 -5.01 -27.35
CA PHE A 44 9.60 -4.61 -25.96
C PHE A 44 9.46 -5.79 -25.01
N ASN A 45 10.18 -5.68 -23.90
CA ASN A 45 10.13 -6.60 -22.78
C ASN A 45 9.74 -5.84 -21.52
N CYS A 46 9.03 -6.51 -20.61
CA CYS A 46 8.66 -5.95 -19.32
C CYS A 46 9.92 -5.56 -18.53
N ASN A 47 10.01 -4.30 -18.11
CA ASN A 47 11.15 -3.80 -17.33
C ASN A 47 11.33 -4.54 -15.99
N ASN A 48 10.27 -5.14 -15.44
CA ASN A 48 10.35 -5.90 -14.18
C ASN A 48 10.71 -7.38 -14.35
N CYS A 49 10.15 -8.08 -15.35
CA CYS A 49 10.29 -9.54 -15.47
C CYS A 49 10.95 -10.02 -16.77
N GLY A 50 11.27 -9.11 -17.69
CA GLY A 50 11.91 -9.43 -18.98
C GLY A 50 11.03 -10.15 -20.01
N LYS A 51 9.79 -10.53 -19.66
CA LYS A 51 8.86 -11.18 -20.60
C LYS A 51 8.52 -10.24 -21.76
N GLU A 52 8.45 -10.77 -22.98
CA GLU A 52 7.91 -10.06 -24.14
C GLU A 52 6.53 -9.46 -23.83
N LEU A 53 6.33 -8.21 -24.26
CA LEU A 53 5.11 -7.48 -24.01
C LEU A 53 4.04 -7.78 -25.04
N THR A 54 2.81 -7.52 -24.62
CA THR A 54 1.59 -7.60 -25.41
C THR A 54 0.96 -6.22 -25.49
N ALA A 55 -0.08 -6.06 -26.33
CA ALA A 55 -0.74 -4.77 -26.53
C ALA A 55 -1.38 -4.19 -25.23
N ASP A 56 -1.60 -5.02 -24.20
CA ASP A 56 -2.12 -4.61 -22.88
C ASP A 56 -1.06 -4.05 -21.91
N ALA A 57 0.22 -4.04 -22.30
CA ALA A 57 1.27 -3.52 -21.44
C ALA A 57 1.06 -2.03 -21.09
N ARG A 58 1.60 -1.63 -19.94
CA ARG A 58 1.37 -0.33 -19.31
C ARG A 58 2.67 0.45 -19.19
N GLU A 59 2.60 1.73 -19.54
CA GLU A 59 3.68 2.68 -19.30
C GLU A 59 3.57 3.25 -17.88
N LEU A 60 4.66 3.20 -17.12
CA LEU A 60 4.78 3.83 -15.80
C LEU A 60 6.14 4.51 -15.67
N LYS A 61 6.14 5.82 -15.44
CA LYS A 61 7.36 6.66 -15.31
C LYS A 61 8.34 6.50 -16.49
N GLY A 62 7.83 6.32 -17.70
CA GLY A 62 8.63 6.19 -18.93
C GLY A 62 9.14 4.78 -19.23
N GLU A 63 8.82 3.79 -18.39
CA GLU A 63 9.17 2.38 -18.58
C GLU A 63 7.93 1.53 -18.86
N LEU A 64 8.10 0.42 -19.59
CA LEU A 64 7.01 -0.48 -19.95
C LEU A 64 6.97 -1.73 -19.07
N TYR A 65 5.77 -2.10 -18.65
CA TYR A 65 5.52 -3.27 -17.80
C TYR A 65 4.40 -4.10 -18.38
N CYS A 66 4.53 -5.44 -18.28
CA CYS A 66 3.39 -6.30 -18.53
C CYS A 66 2.30 -6.04 -17.48
N LEU A 67 1.04 -6.25 -17.84
CA LEU A 67 -0.11 -5.98 -16.98
C LEU A 67 0.05 -6.60 -15.56
N PRO A 68 0.49 -7.86 -15.40
CA PRO A 68 0.69 -8.43 -14.06
C PRO A 68 1.77 -7.73 -13.22
N CYS A 69 2.84 -7.23 -13.84
CA CYS A 69 3.89 -6.52 -13.12
C CYS A 69 3.46 -5.09 -12.78
N HIS A 70 2.78 -4.43 -13.71
CA HIS A 70 2.22 -3.10 -13.48
C HIS A 70 1.22 -3.11 -12.32
N ASP A 71 0.27 -4.05 -12.32
CA ASP A 71 -0.78 -4.13 -11.29
C ASP A 71 -0.20 -4.36 -9.90
N LYS A 72 0.88 -5.15 -9.80
CA LYS A 72 1.59 -5.41 -8.53
C LYS A 72 2.27 -4.18 -7.95
N MET A 73 2.65 -3.19 -8.75
CA MET A 73 3.36 -1.99 -8.26
C MET A 73 2.48 -1.08 -7.40
N GLY A 74 1.15 -1.18 -7.54
CA GLY A 74 0.18 -0.47 -6.70
C GLY A 74 -0.27 -1.27 -5.47
N VAL A 75 0.19 -2.52 -5.29
CA VAL A 75 -0.33 -3.38 -4.23
C VAL A 75 0.35 -3.05 -2.90
N PRO A 76 -0.43 -2.66 -1.87
CA PRO A 76 0.13 -2.31 -0.57
C PRO A 76 0.80 -3.51 0.09
N ILE A 77 1.96 -3.30 0.74
CA ILE A 77 2.72 -4.36 1.41
C ILE A 77 2.44 -4.34 2.90
N CYS A 78 2.09 -5.50 3.47
CA CYS A 78 1.81 -5.61 4.90
C CYS A 78 3.05 -5.38 5.76
N GLY A 79 2.93 -4.50 6.75
CA GLY A 79 3.98 -4.17 7.72
C GLY A 79 4.40 -5.33 8.63
N ALA A 80 3.55 -6.34 8.81
CA ALA A 80 3.84 -7.53 9.60
C ALA A 80 4.45 -8.67 8.76
N CYS A 81 3.70 -9.21 7.79
CA CYS A 81 4.11 -10.41 7.04
C CYS A 81 4.95 -10.12 5.79
N ARG A 82 5.12 -8.84 5.40
CA ARG A 82 5.87 -8.40 4.22
C ARG A 82 5.37 -8.97 2.89
N ARG A 83 4.10 -9.39 2.83
CA ARG A 83 3.42 -9.85 1.61
C ARG A 83 2.48 -8.77 1.07
N PRO A 84 2.20 -8.78 -0.25
CA PRO A 84 1.17 -7.93 -0.85
C PRO A 84 -0.20 -8.18 -0.22
N ILE A 85 -0.97 -7.11 0.01
CA ILE A 85 -2.32 -7.17 0.56
C ILE A 85 -3.32 -7.15 -0.58
N GLU A 86 -4.02 -8.27 -0.74
CA GLU A 86 -5.12 -8.39 -1.68
C GLU A 86 -6.44 -8.06 -0.93
N GLY A 87 -7.20 -7.07 -1.39
CA GLY A 87 -8.48 -6.69 -0.79
C GLY A 87 -8.40 -5.59 0.29
N ARG A 88 -9.04 -5.80 1.45
CA ARG A 88 -9.17 -4.76 2.48
C ARG A 88 -7.81 -4.48 3.17
N VAL A 89 -7.44 -3.21 3.19
CA VAL A 89 -6.22 -2.70 3.82
C VAL A 89 -6.54 -1.88 5.07
N VAL A 90 -5.72 -2.05 6.11
CA VAL A 90 -5.71 -1.15 7.27
C VAL A 90 -4.53 -0.20 7.12
N ASN A 91 -4.80 1.11 7.19
CA ASN A 91 -3.77 2.15 7.19
C ASN A 91 -3.62 2.67 8.63
N ALA A 92 -2.50 2.35 9.28
CA ALA A 92 -2.25 2.67 10.68
C ALA A 92 -0.75 2.75 10.96
N MET A 93 -0.36 3.62 11.90
CA MET A 93 1.03 3.75 12.35
C MET A 93 2.04 3.98 11.20
N GLY A 94 1.64 4.79 10.21
CA GLY A 94 2.44 5.07 9.01
C GLY A 94 2.69 3.88 8.09
N LYS A 95 1.97 2.76 8.26
CA LYS A 95 2.14 1.52 7.51
C LYS A 95 0.79 0.96 7.04
N GLN A 96 0.85 -0.03 6.16
CA GLN A 96 -0.29 -0.75 5.63
C GLN A 96 -0.30 -2.18 6.17
N TRP A 97 -1.48 -2.72 6.45
CA TRP A 97 -1.62 -4.02 7.12
C TRP A 97 -2.78 -4.81 6.54
N HIS A 98 -2.65 -6.14 6.53
CA HIS A 98 -3.83 -6.99 6.47
C HIS A 98 -4.68 -6.75 7.71
N VAL A 99 -6.01 -6.86 7.57
CA VAL A 99 -6.96 -6.72 8.69
C VAL A 99 -6.61 -7.67 9.85
N GLU A 100 -6.20 -8.90 9.55
CA GLU A 100 -5.83 -9.92 10.53
C GLU A 100 -4.46 -9.71 11.18
N HIS A 101 -3.57 -8.94 10.53
CA HIS A 101 -2.22 -8.69 11.03
C HIS A 101 -2.12 -7.39 11.84
N PHE A 102 -3.14 -6.52 11.79
CA PHE A 102 -3.22 -5.35 12.64
C PHE A 102 -3.99 -5.68 13.92
N VAL A 103 -3.25 -6.12 14.94
CA VAL A 103 -3.77 -6.69 16.18
C VAL A 103 -3.23 -5.97 17.41
N CYS A 104 -3.92 -6.14 18.54
CA CYS A 104 -3.40 -5.70 19.83
C CYS A 104 -2.11 -6.45 20.20
N ASN A 105 -1.08 -5.73 20.63
CA ASN A 105 0.22 -6.27 21.02
C ASN A 105 0.18 -7.22 22.24
N VAL A 106 -0.94 -7.28 22.96
CA VAL A 106 -1.07 -8.11 24.18
C VAL A 106 -1.98 -9.31 23.97
N CYS A 107 -3.19 -9.10 23.41
CA CYS A 107 -4.13 -10.21 23.20
C CYS A 107 -4.22 -10.72 21.77
N GLU A 108 -3.46 -10.13 20.83
CA GLU A 108 -3.39 -10.53 19.42
C GLU A 108 -4.75 -10.52 18.70
N ARG A 109 -5.77 -9.88 19.28
CA ARG A 109 -7.06 -9.69 18.62
C ARG A 109 -6.97 -8.53 17.62
N SER A 110 -7.45 -8.79 16.41
CA SER A 110 -7.67 -7.75 15.40
C SER A 110 -8.68 -6.72 15.90
N PHE A 111 -8.50 -5.47 15.52
CA PHE A 111 -9.40 -4.39 15.93
C PHE A 111 -10.77 -4.42 15.23
N GLN A 112 -10.88 -5.03 14.05
CA GLN A 112 -12.14 -5.19 13.28
C GLN A 112 -12.97 -3.90 13.12
N GLY A 113 -12.32 -2.74 13.12
CA GLY A 113 -12.99 -1.42 13.04
C GLY A 113 -13.19 -0.72 14.39
N HIS A 114 -12.93 -1.39 15.51
CA HIS A 114 -12.82 -0.72 16.81
C HIS A 114 -11.58 0.17 16.88
N PRO A 115 -11.58 1.21 17.74
CA PRO A 115 -10.40 2.05 17.96
C PRO A 115 -9.19 1.25 18.44
N TYR A 116 -8.01 1.70 18.03
CA TYR A 116 -6.73 1.26 18.57
C TYR A 116 -6.02 2.46 19.21
N TYR A 117 -5.13 2.16 20.14
CA TYR A 117 -4.31 3.16 20.84
C TYR A 117 -2.84 2.83 20.65
N GLU A 118 -2.05 3.81 20.23
CA GLU A 118 -0.62 3.64 20.00
C GLU A 118 0.18 3.98 21.27
N CYS A 119 1.08 3.08 21.68
CA CYS A 119 2.05 3.34 22.75
C CYS A 119 3.38 2.69 22.42
N LYS A 120 4.48 3.45 22.49
CA LYS A 120 5.85 2.97 22.21
C LYS A 120 5.99 2.22 20.87
N GLY A 121 5.24 2.64 19.85
CA GLY A 121 5.27 2.01 18.53
C GLY A 121 4.50 0.69 18.43
N TYR A 122 3.63 0.38 19.39
CA TYR A 122 2.73 -0.79 19.36
C TYR A 122 1.26 -0.35 19.44
N ALA A 123 0.37 -1.13 18.81
CA ALA A 123 -1.07 -0.92 18.86
C ALA A 123 -1.68 -1.74 20.01
N TYR A 124 -2.56 -1.11 20.78
CA TYR A 124 -3.27 -1.72 21.91
C TYR A 124 -4.77 -1.55 21.75
N CYS A 125 -5.55 -2.53 22.21
CA CYS A 125 -6.98 -2.31 22.44
C CYS A 125 -7.15 -1.44 23.68
N GLU A 126 -8.33 -0.83 23.83
CA GLU A 126 -8.64 0.06 24.95
C GLU A 126 -8.27 -0.53 26.31
N TRP A 127 -8.64 -1.80 26.55
CA TRP A 127 -8.38 -2.46 27.82
C TRP A 127 -6.88 -2.60 28.13
N HIS A 128 -6.09 -3.09 27.17
CA HIS A 128 -4.64 -3.24 27.35
C HIS A 128 -3.90 -1.91 27.33
N PHE A 129 -4.41 -0.91 26.62
CA PHE A 129 -3.85 0.44 26.68
C PHE A 129 -4.02 1.04 28.08
N ASN A 130 -5.21 0.88 28.67
CA ASN A 130 -5.50 1.35 30.03
C ASN A 130 -4.68 0.61 31.10
N MET A 131 -4.16 -0.59 30.82
CA MET A 131 -3.23 -1.26 31.71
C MET A 131 -1.87 -0.57 31.83
N HIS A 132 -1.47 0.23 30.83
CA HIS A 132 -0.26 1.04 30.92
C HIS A 132 -0.44 2.29 31.78
N PHE A 133 -1.68 2.71 32.05
CA PHE A 133 -1.99 3.83 32.93
C PHE A 133 -2.16 3.31 34.36
N VAL A 134 -1.11 3.43 35.17
CA VAL A 134 -1.02 2.84 36.52
C VAL A 134 -0.84 3.90 37.61
N CYS A 135 -1.25 3.55 38.82
CA CYS A 135 -0.97 4.38 39.99
C CYS A 135 0.52 4.39 40.31
N ALA A 136 1.12 5.57 40.45
CA ALA A 136 2.54 5.76 40.78
C ALA A 136 2.98 5.17 42.14
N LYS A 137 2.03 4.81 43.02
CA LYS A 137 2.32 4.26 44.36
C LYS A 137 2.11 2.76 44.49
N CYS A 138 1.12 2.18 43.81
CA CYS A 138 0.84 0.74 43.89
C CYS A 138 0.95 -0.01 42.56
N GLU A 139 1.29 0.69 41.49
CA GLU A 139 1.51 0.13 40.14
C GLU A 139 0.29 -0.60 39.55
N LYS A 140 -0.87 -0.48 40.20
CA LYS A 140 -2.12 -1.07 39.70
C LYS A 140 -2.71 -0.20 38.58
N PRO A 141 -3.18 -0.80 37.49
CA PRO A 141 -3.84 -0.08 36.41
C PRO A 141 -5.18 0.49 36.87
N PHE A 142 -5.57 1.63 36.31
CA PHE A 142 -6.85 2.26 36.67
C PHE A 142 -8.05 1.56 36.03
N LEU A 143 -7.90 0.91 34.87
CA LEU A 143 -8.97 0.16 34.19
C LEU A 143 -10.31 0.93 34.06
N GLY A 144 -10.23 2.26 33.83
CA GLY A 144 -11.40 3.14 33.74
C GLY A 144 -11.88 3.74 35.07
N HIS A 145 -11.28 3.37 36.21
CA HIS A 145 -11.53 4.04 37.49
C HIS A 145 -10.92 5.44 37.52
N ARG A 146 -11.53 6.32 38.32
CA ARG A 146 -11.07 7.70 38.51
C ARG A 146 -9.65 7.72 39.08
N HIS A 147 -8.79 8.52 38.48
CA HIS A 147 -7.44 8.79 38.95
C HIS A 147 -7.27 10.29 39.22
N TYR A 148 -6.23 10.62 39.96
CA TYR A 148 -5.91 11.99 40.35
C TYR A 148 -4.44 12.26 40.07
N GLU A 149 -4.14 13.40 39.47
CA GLU A 149 -2.78 13.77 39.10
C GLU A 149 -2.14 14.71 40.13
N ARG A 150 -0.87 14.47 40.46
CA ARG A 150 -0.05 15.37 41.29
C ARG A 150 1.40 15.34 40.85
N LYS A 151 1.98 16.51 40.58
CA LYS A 151 3.38 16.65 40.11
C LYS A 151 3.70 15.74 38.89
N GLY A 152 2.74 15.60 37.96
CA GLY A 152 2.89 14.78 36.74
C GLY A 152 2.78 13.27 36.96
N LEU A 153 2.36 12.81 38.15
CA LEU A 153 2.14 11.40 38.47
C LEU A 153 0.66 11.15 38.75
N ALA A 154 0.14 10.04 38.24
CA ALA A 154 -1.24 9.60 38.47
C ALA A 154 -1.35 8.70 39.72
N TYR A 155 -2.38 8.93 40.54
CA TYR A 155 -2.64 8.18 41.76
C TYR A 155 -4.09 7.70 41.82
N CYS A 156 -4.34 6.54 42.43
CA CYS A 156 -5.70 6.15 42.80
C CYS A 156 -6.18 7.02 43.97
N GLU A 157 -7.49 7.12 44.17
CA GLU A 157 -8.08 7.96 45.21
C GLU A 157 -7.44 7.76 46.59
N THR A 158 -7.25 6.50 46.99
CA THR A 158 -6.64 6.13 48.27
C THR A 158 -5.22 6.64 48.40
N HIS A 159 -4.40 6.53 47.36
CA HIS A 159 -3.02 6.99 47.39
C HIS A 159 -2.92 8.50 47.22
N TYR A 160 -3.76 9.12 46.37
CA TYR A 160 -3.83 10.57 46.21
C TYR A 160 -4.09 11.27 47.55
N ASN A 161 -5.05 10.73 48.32
CA ASN A 161 -5.41 11.21 49.66
C ASN A 161 -4.28 11.08 50.70
N GLN A 162 -3.31 10.19 50.46
CA GLN A 162 -2.10 10.07 51.29
C GLN A 162 -0.98 11.00 50.84
N VAL A 163 -0.95 11.37 49.55
CA VAL A 163 0.09 12.28 49.05
C VAL A 163 -0.30 13.72 49.35
N ILE A 164 -1.55 14.17 49.12
CA ILE A 164 -2.08 15.35 49.84
C ILE A 164 -2.06 15.02 51.35
N LYS A 165 -2.19 15.88 52.34
CA LYS A 165 -1.85 15.55 53.76
C LYS A 165 -0.35 15.40 54.07
N LEU A 166 0.51 15.11 53.09
CA LEU A 166 1.95 15.39 53.15
C LEU A 166 2.23 16.74 52.50
#